data_AF-A0A651HJ74-F1
#
_entry.id   AF-A0A651HJ74-F1
#
_cell.length_a   1.000
_cell.length_b   1.000
_cell.length_c   1.000
_cell.angle_alpha   90.00
_cell.angle_beta   90.00
_cell.angle_gamma   90.00
#
_symmetry.space_group_name_H-M   'P 1'
#
loop_
_entity.id
_entity.type
_entity.pdbx_description
1 polymer ?
#
loop_
_entity_poly.entity_id
_entity_poly.type
_entity_poly.pdbx_seq_one_letter_code
_entity_poly.pdbx_strand_id
1 'polypeptide(L)'
;MIAEKNWVRGLVAGIVGATVMALWFLIIDASQGAPFRTPGLLAHSLLGVEGLEGRPGAIALYTLLHYAAFVVVGVVSAWTLKKMEVAPSLLLGLLVGFILFDLVFFTSMGVTGVDVVAELGWVEVLVGNLMAGVTIMGYLHFTGAVRAVTWWEALADHRIVREGLVAGLVGAGTVAVWFLVVDSAQGRPLFTPAALGSAIFLGASDLAMVEVNLWTVAGYTVLHLLAFSVVGLVAAAITVEAERTPALILGAVLLFVAFEAFFLGLLAVVAEFLLGPLAWWTIAVGNLLAVLSIGFYLWKKHPLLRAAFAADPFDRTA
;
A
#
# COMPACT_ATOMS: atom_id res chain seq x y z
N MET A 1 -32.09 -15.00 14.39
CA MET A 1 -31.02 -15.84 13.81
C MET A 1 -30.06 -15.11 12.86
N ILE A 2 -30.28 -13.85 12.46
CA ILE A 2 -29.40 -13.15 11.47
C ILE A 2 -28.30 -12.29 12.15
N ALA A 3 -28.32 -12.19 13.49
CA ALA A 3 -27.36 -11.43 14.29
C ALA A 3 -26.22 -12.30 14.87
N GLU A 4 -25.97 -13.51 14.33
CA GLU A 4 -24.79 -14.30 14.69
C GLU A 4 -23.51 -13.63 14.17
N LYS A 5 -23.13 -12.61 14.95
CA LYS A 5 -21.79 -12.23 15.36
C LYS A 5 -20.81 -12.02 14.20
N ASN A 6 -20.86 -10.82 13.62
CA ASN A 6 -19.82 -10.28 12.71
C ASN A 6 -18.38 -10.49 13.22
N TRP A 7 -18.17 -10.60 14.55
CA TRP A 7 -16.86 -10.92 15.12
C TRP A 7 -16.38 -12.35 14.78
N VAL A 8 -17.29 -13.32 14.60
CA VAL A 8 -16.92 -14.68 14.16
C VAL A 8 -16.39 -14.64 12.73
N ARG A 9 -17.08 -13.90 11.85
CA ARG A 9 -16.60 -13.69 10.46
C ARG A 9 -15.24 -13.00 10.45
N GLY A 10 -15.07 -11.97 11.29
CA GLY A 10 -13.78 -11.30 11.46
C GLY A 10 -12.69 -12.23 11.99
N LEU A 11 -12.99 -13.08 12.97
CA LEU A 11 -12.06 -14.06 13.50
C LEU A 11 -11.61 -15.03 12.41
N VAL A 12 -12.55 -15.60 11.64
CA VAL A 12 -12.21 -16.53 10.56
C VAL A 12 -11.46 -15.81 9.44
N ALA A 13 -11.85 -14.59 9.08
CA ALA A 13 -11.13 -13.79 8.10
C ALA A 13 -9.65 -13.61 8.52
N GLY A 14 -9.42 -13.29 9.80
CA GLY A 14 -8.09 -13.20 10.38
C GLY A 14 -7.31 -14.50 10.29
N ILE A 15 -7.89 -15.64 10.69
CA ILE A 15 -7.26 -16.96 10.57
C ILE A 15 -6.87 -17.25 9.11
N VAL A 16 -7.78 -17.04 8.16
CA VAL A 16 -7.52 -17.30 6.74
C VAL A 16 -6.40 -16.38 6.22
N GLY A 17 -6.41 -15.09 6.59
CA GLY A 17 -5.33 -14.16 6.26
C GLY A 17 -3.98 -14.59 6.84
N ALA A 18 -3.96 -15.03 8.10
CA ALA A 18 -2.76 -15.53 8.77
C ALA A 18 -2.21 -16.79 8.08
N THR A 19 -3.10 -17.69 7.68
CA THR A 19 -2.74 -18.91 6.95
C THR A 19 -2.15 -18.58 5.58
N VAL A 20 -2.74 -17.67 4.82
CA VAL A 20 -2.18 -17.24 3.51
C VAL A 20 -0.78 -16.66 3.68
N MET A 21 -0.57 -15.78 4.66
CA MET A 21 0.75 -15.24 4.98
C MET A 21 1.76 -16.34 5.37
N ALA A 22 1.35 -17.26 6.25
CA ALA A 22 2.22 -18.35 6.70
C ALA A 22 2.60 -19.29 5.55
N LEU A 23 1.66 -19.60 4.65
CA LEU A 23 1.92 -20.42 3.47
C LEU A 23 2.83 -19.70 2.47
N TRP A 24 2.66 -18.40 2.27
CA TRP A 24 3.53 -17.60 1.41
C TRP A 24 4.99 -17.67 1.86
N PHE A 25 5.27 -17.41 3.14
CA PHE A 25 6.62 -17.51 3.66
C PHE A 25 7.12 -18.95 3.74
N LEU A 26 6.25 -19.94 3.97
CA LEU A 26 6.66 -21.34 3.88
C LEU A 26 7.12 -21.72 2.47
N ILE A 27 6.44 -21.22 1.43
CA ILE A 27 6.84 -21.44 0.03
C ILE A 27 8.20 -20.80 -0.25
N ILE A 28 8.39 -19.54 0.17
CA ILE A 28 9.67 -18.83 0.02
C ILE A 28 10.79 -19.58 0.75
N ASP A 29 10.61 -19.84 2.05
CA ASP A 29 11.56 -20.55 2.90
C ASP A 29 11.94 -21.92 2.32
N ALA A 30 10.94 -22.69 1.88
CA ALA A 30 11.16 -24.00 1.27
C ALA A 30 11.89 -23.90 -0.07
N SER A 31 11.58 -22.89 -0.89
CA SER A 31 12.29 -22.64 -2.16
C SER A 31 13.78 -22.29 -1.96
N GLN A 32 14.13 -21.78 -0.78
CA GLN A 32 15.50 -21.48 -0.35
C GLN A 32 16.17 -22.65 0.40
N GLY A 33 15.48 -23.80 0.55
CA GLY A 33 16.00 -24.98 1.24
C GLY A 33 15.98 -24.90 2.77
N ALA A 34 15.31 -23.90 3.36
CA ALA A 34 15.28 -23.66 4.79
C ALA A 34 13.84 -23.43 5.29
N PRO A 35 12.97 -24.47 5.30
CA PRO A 35 11.59 -24.33 5.74
C PRO A 35 11.50 -23.80 7.17
N PHE A 36 10.53 -22.90 7.43
CA PHE A 36 10.32 -22.23 8.71
C PHE A 36 11.45 -21.28 9.16
N ARG A 37 12.34 -20.89 8.25
CA ARG A 37 13.34 -19.83 8.50
C ARG A 37 12.66 -18.55 8.95
N THR A 38 11.65 -18.07 8.23
CA THR A 38 10.98 -16.80 8.51
C THR A 38 10.36 -16.75 9.92
N PRO A 39 9.46 -17.68 10.32
CA PRO A 39 8.93 -17.67 11.69
C PRO A 39 10.01 -17.93 12.75
N GLY A 40 11.12 -18.60 12.42
CA GLY A 40 12.28 -18.75 13.31
C GLY A 40 13.00 -17.42 13.57
N LEU A 41 13.26 -16.64 12.51
CA LEU A 41 13.89 -15.32 12.59
C LEU A 41 12.99 -14.34 13.37
N LEU A 42 11.70 -14.31 13.04
CA LEU A 42 10.74 -13.43 13.70
C LEU A 42 10.48 -13.82 15.16
N ALA A 43 10.55 -15.11 15.49
CA ALA A 43 10.52 -15.55 16.89
C ALA A 43 11.74 -15.03 17.65
N HIS A 44 12.93 -15.09 17.05
CA HIS A 44 14.15 -14.57 17.68
C HIS A 44 14.08 -13.05 17.87
N SER A 45 13.71 -12.29 16.83
CA SER A 45 13.64 -10.83 16.89
C SER A 45 12.61 -10.32 17.90
N LEU A 46 11.47 -11.01 18.01
CA LEU A 46 10.39 -10.61 18.93
C LEU A 46 10.66 -11.01 20.38
N LEU A 47 11.30 -12.17 20.62
CA LEU A 47 11.51 -12.70 21.97
C LEU A 47 12.82 -12.22 22.60
N GLY A 48 13.80 -11.76 21.80
CA GLY A 48 15.08 -11.24 22.28
C GLY A 48 15.92 -12.28 23.03
N VAL A 49 15.66 -13.58 22.82
CA VAL A 49 16.38 -14.67 23.49
C VAL A 49 17.36 -15.30 22.50
N GLU A 50 18.65 -15.19 22.82
CA GLU A 50 19.74 -15.82 22.09
C GLU A 50 19.63 -17.37 22.14
N GLY A 51 19.86 -18.04 21.00
CA GLY A 51 19.92 -19.51 20.94
C GLY A 51 18.58 -20.25 20.81
N LEU A 52 17.47 -19.54 20.57
CA LEU A 52 16.16 -20.14 20.23
C LEU A 52 15.92 -20.31 18.72
N GLU A 53 16.87 -19.90 17.88
CA GLU A 53 16.79 -19.98 16.42
C GLU A 53 16.48 -21.41 15.94
N GLY A 54 15.41 -21.56 15.16
CA GLY A 54 15.00 -22.86 14.62
C GLY A 54 14.42 -23.84 15.65
N ARG A 55 14.27 -23.48 16.93
CA ARG A 55 13.65 -24.37 17.92
C ARG A 55 12.15 -24.51 17.64
N PRO A 56 11.59 -25.73 17.62
CA PRO A 56 10.16 -25.96 17.36
C PRO A 56 9.23 -25.15 18.27
N GLY A 57 9.61 -24.98 19.55
CA GLY A 57 8.82 -24.21 20.52
C GLY A 57 8.76 -22.70 20.22
N ALA A 58 9.85 -22.11 19.72
CA ALA A 58 9.89 -20.70 19.36
C ALA A 58 9.07 -20.42 18.10
N ILE A 59 9.20 -21.29 17.09
CA ILE A 59 8.39 -21.24 15.86
C ILE A 59 6.89 -21.37 16.21
N ALA A 60 6.53 -22.31 17.08
CA ALA A 60 5.14 -22.50 17.51
C ALA A 60 4.60 -21.27 18.25
N LEU A 61 5.37 -20.69 19.19
CA LEU A 61 4.96 -19.50 19.93
C LEU A 61 4.77 -18.30 18.99
N TYR A 62 5.72 -18.03 18.10
CA TYR A 62 5.59 -16.97 17.10
C TYR A 62 4.37 -17.20 16.20
N THR A 63 4.14 -18.44 15.75
CA THR A 63 2.96 -18.77 14.94
C THR A 63 1.67 -18.46 15.70
N LEU A 64 1.57 -18.77 17.00
CA LEU A 64 0.40 -18.41 17.81
C LEU A 64 0.21 -16.88 17.91
N LEU A 65 1.29 -16.12 18.11
CA LEU A 65 1.25 -14.66 18.17
C LEU A 65 0.83 -14.04 16.83
N HIS A 66 1.36 -14.55 15.71
CA HIS A 66 0.98 -14.17 14.35
C HIS A 66 -0.51 -14.37 14.10
N TYR A 67 -1.05 -15.56 14.41
CA TYR A 67 -2.48 -15.84 14.27
C TYR A 67 -3.32 -14.94 15.20
N ALA A 68 -2.88 -14.68 16.43
CA ALA A 68 -3.58 -13.78 17.34
C ALA A 68 -3.65 -12.35 16.79
N ALA A 69 -2.54 -11.82 16.26
CA ALA A 69 -2.49 -10.49 15.64
C ALA A 69 -3.46 -10.39 14.45
N PHE A 70 -3.46 -11.39 13.58
CA PHE A 70 -4.35 -11.45 12.43
C PHE A 70 -5.83 -11.63 12.80
N VAL A 71 -6.14 -12.37 13.87
CA VAL A 71 -7.51 -12.43 14.42
C VAL A 71 -7.97 -11.05 14.86
N VAL A 72 -7.12 -10.27 15.52
CA VAL A 72 -7.44 -8.87 15.87
C VAL A 72 -7.71 -8.06 14.61
N VAL A 73 -6.84 -8.15 13.60
CA VAL A 73 -7.00 -7.43 12.32
C VAL A 73 -8.32 -7.78 11.64
N GLY A 74 -8.66 -9.07 11.56
CA GLY A 74 -9.90 -9.54 10.96
C GLY A 74 -11.16 -9.08 11.72
N VAL A 75 -11.13 -9.17 13.06
CA VAL A 75 -12.22 -8.69 13.93
C VAL A 75 -12.41 -7.17 13.81
N VAL A 76 -11.33 -6.40 13.86
CA VAL A 76 -11.35 -4.95 13.69
C VAL A 76 -11.86 -4.58 12.31
N SER A 77 -11.38 -5.25 11.25
CA SER A 77 -11.85 -5.02 9.88
C SER A 77 -13.36 -5.25 9.75
N ALA A 78 -13.86 -6.39 10.25
CA ALA A 78 -15.30 -6.69 10.22
C ALA A 78 -16.14 -5.71 11.06
N TRP A 79 -15.60 -5.26 12.20
CA TRP A 79 -16.25 -4.24 13.04
C TRP A 79 -16.29 -2.88 12.35
N THR A 80 -15.19 -2.43 11.76
CA THR A 80 -15.09 -1.14 11.06
C THR A 80 -16.00 -1.10 9.84
N LEU A 81 -15.98 -2.14 9.01
CA LEU A 81 -16.85 -2.24 7.83
C LEU A 81 -18.32 -2.14 8.22
N LYS A 82 -18.72 -2.84 9.29
CA LYS A 82 -20.08 -2.74 9.83
C LYS A 82 -20.40 -1.32 10.30
N LYS A 83 -19.48 -0.70 11.06
CA LYS A 83 -19.68 0.62 11.66
C LYS A 83 -19.76 1.73 10.62
N MET A 84 -19.03 1.61 9.52
CA MET A 84 -19.05 2.59 8.43
C MET A 84 -20.04 2.25 7.32
N GLU A 85 -20.77 1.13 7.45
CA GLU A 85 -21.69 0.61 6.43
C GLU A 85 -21.05 0.45 5.03
N VAL A 86 -19.75 0.12 5.01
CA VAL A 86 -18.99 -0.05 3.77
C VAL A 86 -18.88 -1.54 3.41
N ALA A 87 -19.10 -1.85 2.12
CA ALA A 87 -18.91 -3.20 1.61
C ALA A 87 -17.42 -3.57 1.55
N PRO A 88 -17.04 -4.80 1.92
CA PRO A 88 -15.66 -5.29 1.72
C PRO A 88 -15.31 -5.23 0.23
N SER A 89 -14.12 -4.75 -0.09
CA SER A 89 -13.66 -4.60 -1.48
C SER A 89 -12.17 -4.91 -1.61
N LEU A 90 -11.73 -5.17 -2.84
CA LEU A 90 -10.31 -5.36 -3.16
C LEU A 90 -9.47 -4.17 -2.68
N LEU A 91 -9.99 -2.95 -2.87
CA LEU A 91 -9.32 -1.73 -2.46
C LEU A 91 -9.07 -1.71 -0.95
N LEU A 92 -10.09 -2.03 -0.15
CA LEU A 92 -9.93 -2.11 1.29
C LEU A 92 -8.97 -3.25 1.68
N GLY A 93 -8.85 -4.28 0.84
CA GLY A 93 -7.90 -5.37 1.03
C GLY A 93 -6.46 -4.89 0.82
N LEU A 94 -6.21 -4.14 -0.26
CA LEU A 94 -4.92 -3.50 -0.51
C LEU A 94 -4.58 -2.49 0.60
N LEU A 95 -5.55 -1.70 1.04
CA LEU A 95 -5.38 -0.78 2.16
C LEU A 95 -4.96 -1.50 3.44
N VAL A 96 -5.66 -2.56 3.81
CA VAL A 96 -5.29 -3.39 4.97
C VAL A 96 -3.89 -3.97 4.77
N GLY A 97 -3.56 -4.43 3.56
CA GLY A 97 -2.23 -4.94 3.24
C GLY A 97 -1.12 -3.91 3.43
N PHE A 98 -1.28 -2.68 2.93
CA PHE A 98 -0.30 -1.61 3.15
C PHE A 98 -0.19 -1.24 4.63
N ILE A 99 -1.30 -1.11 5.35
CA ILE A 99 -1.28 -0.86 6.80
C ILE A 99 -0.52 -1.97 7.53
N LEU A 100 -0.75 -3.25 7.17
CA LEU A 100 -0.03 -4.37 7.78
C LEU A 100 1.47 -4.31 7.48
N PHE A 101 1.85 -3.99 6.24
CA PHE A 101 3.26 -3.79 5.89
C PHE A 101 3.90 -2.68 6.73
N ASP A 102 3.27 -1.50 6.77
CA ASP A 102 3.79 -0.35 7.52
C ASP A 102 3.89 -0.66 9.01
N LEU A 103 2.89 -1.34 9.57
CA LEU A 103 2.93 -1.80 10.95
C LEU A 103 4.10 -2.76 11.18
N VAL A 104 4.33 -3.73 10.29
CA VAL A 104 5.48 -4.64 10.39
C VAL A 104 6.79 -3.85 10.36
N PHE A 105 6.97 -2.98 9.36
CA PHE A 105 8.19 -2.20 9.16
C PHE A 105 8.48 -1.26 10.33
N PHE A 106 7.57 -0.32 10.62
CA PHE A 106 7.80 0.72 11.62
C PHE A 106 7.78 0.15 13.05
N THR A 107 6.98 -0.89 13.33
CA THR A 107 6.96 -1.50 14.66
C THR A 107 8.20 -2.36 14.88
N SER A 108 8.65 -3.15 13.89
CA SER A 108 9.89 -3.92 14.08
C SER A 108 11.08 -2.99 14.28
N MET A 109 11.21 -1.98 13.43
CA MET A 109 12.28 -0.99 13.56
C MET A 109 12.19 -0.21 14.86
N GLY A 110 11.00 0.26 15.24
CA GLY A 110 10.80 1.10 16.42
C GLY A 110 10.86 0.35 17.76
N VAL A 111 10.47 -0.93 17.79
CA VAL A 111 10.39 -1.72 19.04
C VAL A 111 11.59 -2.63 19.23
N THR A 112 12.00 -3.35 18.19
CA THR A 112 13.08 -4.34 18.28
C THR A 112 14.40 -3.82 17.73
N GLY A 113 14.40 -2.69 17.00
CA GLY A 113 15.58 -2.18 16.30
C GLY A 113 15.97 -3.01 15.07
N VAL A 114 15.10 -3.94 14.64
CA VAL A 114 15.37 -4.87 13.55
C VAL A 114 14.56 -4.47 12.33
N ASP A 115 15.24 -4.35 11.20
CA ASP A 115 14.61 -4.14 9.90
C ASP A 115 14.17 -5.50 9.33
N VAL A 116 13.00 -5.96 9.77
CA VAL A 116 12.40 -7.20 9.29
C VAL A 116 12.18 -7.16 7.77
N VAL A 117 11.91 -5.99 7.20
CA VAL A 117 11.69 -5.82 5.77
C VAL A 117 12.99 -6.02 4.99
N ALA A 118 14.11 -5.48 5.49
CA ALA A 118 15.41 -5.71 4.90
C ALA A 118 15.90 -7.16 5.08
N GLU A 119 15.65 -7.77 6.24
CA GLU A 119 16.10 -9.15 6.53
C GLU A 119 15.36 -10.22 5.70
N LEU A 120 14.05 -10.06 5.53
CA LEU A 120 13.20 -11.04 4.83
C LEU A 120 13.05 -10.75 3.33
N GLY A 121 13.37 -9.53 2.90
CA GLY A 121 13.11 -9.04 1.55
C GLY A 121 11.81 -8.26 1.47
N TRP A 122 11.91 -7.02 0.97
CA TRP A 122 10.78 -6.09 0.94
C TRP A 122 9.65 -6.57 0.02
N VAL A 123 9.99 -7.29 -1.06
CA VAL A 123 9.01 -7.82 -2.02
C VAL A 123 8.18 -8.91 -1.37
N GLU A 124 8.85 -9.83 -0.69
CA GLU A 124 8.25 -10.96 0.01
C GLU A 124 7.29 -10.46 1.09
N VAL A 125 7.73 -9.50 1.91
CA VAL A 125 6.91 -8.90 2.97
C VAL A 125 5.73 -8.12 2.37
N LEU A 126 5.95 -7.32 1.32
CA LEU A 126 4.86 -6.57 0.66
C LEU A 126 3.81 -7.51 0.08
N VAL A 127 4.23 -8.48 -0.74
CA VAL A 127 3.31 -9.41 -1.41
C VAL A 127 2.53 -10.22 -0.39
N GLY A 128 3.19 -10.72 0.66
CA GLY A 128 2.54 -11.43 1.76
C GLY A 128 1.44 -10.60 2.42
N ASN A 129 1.73 -9.33 2.75
CA ASN A 129 0.78 -8.44 3.41
C ASN A 129 -0.39 -8.04 2.51
N LEU A 130 -0.13 -7.75 1.23
CA LEU A 130 -1.18 -7.48 0.24
C LEU A 130 -2.10 -8.69 0.06
N MET A 131 -1.53 -9.90 -0.09
CA MET A 131 -2.32 -11.13 -0.19
C MET A 131 -3.16 -11.38 1.06
N ALA A 132 -2.60 -11.16 2.25
CA ALA A 132 -3.30 -11.24 3.52
C ALA A 132 -4.50 -10.29 3.58
N GLY A 133 -4.30 -9.00 3.30
CA GLY A 133 -5.35 -8.00 3.33
C GLY A 133 -6.46 -8.29 2.30
N VAL A 134 -6.08 -8.65 1.07
CA VAL A 134 -7.02 -9.07 0.02
C VAL A 134 -7.78 -10.33 0.42
N THR A 135 -7.14 -11.29 1.08
CA THR A 135 -7.79 -12.52 1.56
C THR A 135 -8.79 -12.23 2.67
N ILE A 136 -8.44 -11.38 3.65
CA ILE A 136 -9.34 -10.96 4.73
C ILE A 136 -10.59 -10.32 4.13
N MET A 137 -10.41 -9.35 3.23
CA MET A 137 -11.54 -8.65 2.59
C MET A 137 -12.33 -9.56 1.65
N GLY A 138 -11.67 -10.46 0.92
CA GLY A 138 -12.31 -11.46 0.08
C GLY A 138 -13.19 -12.40 0.90
N TYR A 139 -12.69 -12.92 2.02
CA TYR A 139 -13.48 -13.77 2.92
C TYR A 139 -14.69 -13.01 3.49
N LEU A 140 -14.50 -11.77 3.97
CA LEU A 140 -15.59 -10.93 4.47
C LEU A 140 -16.59 -10.58 3.37
N HIS A 141 -16.13 -10.43 2.13
CA HIS A 141 -16.97 -10.23 0.96
C HIS A 141 -17.85 -11.46 0.68
N PHE A 142 -17.25 -12.65 0.55
CA PHE A 142 -18.01 -13.86 0.24
C PHE A 142 -18.97 -14.30 1.35
N THR A 143 -18.69 -13.92 2.60
CA THR A 143 -19.54 -14.22 3.76
C THR A 143 -20.46 -13.07 4.16
N GLY A 144 -20.32 -11.90 3.51
CA GLY A 144 -21.12 -10.68 3.73
C GLY A 144 -22.10 -10.43 2.59
N ALA A 145 -23.36 -10.16 2.92
CA ALA A 145 -24.47 -10.12 1.96
C ALA A 145 -24.55 -8.83 1.10
N VAL A 146 -23.43 -8.29 0.60
CA VAL A 146 -23.43 -7.11 -0.28
C VAL A 146 -22.47 -7.30 -1.46
N ARG A 147 -22.97 -7.03 -2.67
CA ARG A 147 -22.25 -7.17 -3.94
C ARG A 147 -21.29 -5.99 -4.10
N ALA A 148 -19.99 -6.24 -4.07
CA ALA A 148 -18.95 -5.25 -4.37
C ALA A 148 -18.74 -5.20 -5.89
N VAL A 149 -18.44 -4.01 -6.42
CA VAL A 149 -18.04 -3.85 -7.82
C VAL A 149 -16.70 -4.54 -8.03
N THR A 150 -16.63 -5.44 -9.00
CA THR A 150 -15.38 -6.10 -9.35
C THR A 150 -14.53 -5.16 -10.22
N TRP A 151 -13.22 -5.15 -10.01
CA TRP A 151 -12.31 -4.25 -10.74
C TRP A 151 -12.31 -4.46 -12.26
N TRP A 152 -12.69 -5.65 -12.72
CA TRP A 152 -12.93 -5.94 -14.13
C TRP A 152 -14.15 -5.21 -14.70
N GLU A 153 -15.22 -5.07 -13.91
CA GLU A 153 -16.39 -4.25 -14.29
C GLU A 153 -15.99 -2.77 -14.36
N ALA A 154 -15.14 -2.31 -13.45
CA ALA A 154 -14.63 -0.93 -13.48
C ALA A 154 -13.72 -0.66 -14.69
N LEU A 155 -12.85 -1.61 -15.07
CA LEU A 155 -12.00 -1.50 -16.27
C LEU A 155 -12.78 -1.66 -17.58
N ALA A 156 -13.92 -2.35 -17.56
CA ALA A 156 -14.82 -2.44 -18.71
C ALA A 156 -15.53 -1.09 -18.99
N ASP A 157 -15.60 -0.21 -17.99
CA ASP A 157 -16.12 1.14 -18.18
C ASP A 157 -15.08 2.05 -18.85
N HIS A 158 -15.30 2.32 -20.13
CA HIS A 158 -14.46 3.19 -20.94
C HIS A 158 -14.32 4.62 -20.36
N ARG A 159 -15.31 5.08 -19.58
CA ARG A 159 -15.22 6.37 -18.89
C ARG A 159 -14.18 6.33 -17.76
N ILE A 160 -14.20 5.30 -16.93
CA ILE A 160 -13.25 5.11 -15.82
C ILE A 160 -11.83 4.99 -16.36
N VAL A 161 -11.63 4.20 -17.42
CA VAL A 161 -10.31 4.04 -18.04
C VAL A 161 -9.79 5.38 -18.56
N ARG A 162 -10.61 6.11 -19.33
CA ARG A 162 -10.20 7.40 -19.88
C ARG A 162 -9.93 8.44 -18.80
N GLU A 163 -10.84 8.60 -17.84
CA GLU A 163 -10.68 9.56 -16.75
C GLU A 163 -9.48 9.21 -15.87
N GLY A 164 -9.27 7.92 -15.60
CA GLY A 164 -8.14 7.43 -14.83
C GLY A 164 -6.79 7.64 -15.52
N LEU A 165 -6.67 7.34 -16.81
CA LEU A 165 -5.43 7.60 -17.55
C LEU A 165 -5.10 9.10 -17.60
N VAL A 166 -6.11 9.96 -17.85
CA VAL A 166 -5.88 11.41 -17.85
C VAL A 166 -5.52 11.91 -16.45
N ALA A 167 -6.21 11.44 -15.40
CA ALA A 167 -5.88 11.78 -14.02
C ALA A 167 -4.43 11.38 -13.69
N GLY A 168 -4.04 10.17 -14.05
CA GLY A 168 -2.68 9.67 -13.89
C GLY A 168 -1.64 10.55 -14.58
N LEU A 169 -1.86 10.88 -15.86
CA LEU A 169 -0.96 11.76 -16.61
C LEU A 169 -0.87 13.18 -16.00
N VAL A 170 -1.97 13.71 -15.48
CA VAL A 170 -1.99 15.00 -14.75
C VAL A 170 -1.12 14.92 -13.49
N GLY A 171 -1.25 13.85 -12.70
CA GLY A 171 -0.42 13.63 -11.52
C GLY A 171 1.06 13.46 -11.89
N ALA A 172 1.35 12.62 -12.90
CA ALA A 172 2.71 12.36 -13.36
C ALA A 172 3.40 13.63 -13.83
N GLY A 173 2.71 14.43 -14.65
CA GLY A 173 3.20 15.72 -15.15
C GLY A 173 3.41 16.73 -14.03
N THR A 174 2.52 16.77 -13.04
CA THR A 174 2.66 17.64 -11.86
C THR A 174 3.93 17.32 -11.08
N VAL A 175 4.17 16.04 -10.78
CA VAL A 175 5.39 15.60 -10.08
C VAL A 175 6.65 15.86 -10.92
N ALA A 176 6.59 15.58 -12.22
CA ALA A 176 7.72 15.80 -13.12
C ALA A 176 8.11 17.29 -13.20
N VAL A 177 7.12 18.19 -13.29
CA VAL A 177 7.36 19.64 -13.28
C VAL A 177 7.91 20.09 -11.93
N TRP A 178 7.36 19.59 -10.83
CA TRP A 178 7.86 19.91 -9.49
C TRP A 178 9.34 19.55 -9.33
N PHE A 179 9.72 18.30 -9.64
CA PHE A 179 11.11 17.88 -9.53
C PHE A 179 12.02 18.58 -10.55
N LEU A 180 11.53 18.90 -11.75
CA LEU A 180 12.30 19.72 -12.69
C LEU A 180 12.63 21.10 -12.10
N VAL A 181 11.68 21.73 -11.40
CA VAL A 181 11.92 23.02 -10.72
C VAL A 181 12.93 22.88 -9.59
N VAL A 182 12.76 21.86 -8.72
CA VAL A 182 13.68 21.59 -7.60
C VAL A 182 15.10 21.32 -8.12
N ASP A 183 15.24 20.40 -9.07
CA ASP A 183 16.49 20.00 -9.69
C ASP A 183 17.20 21.19 -10.36
N SER A 184 16.44 22.03 -11.08
CA SER A 184 17.00 23.22 -11.74
C SER A 184 17.44 24.28 -10.73
N ALA A 185 16.68 24.47 -9.64
CA ALA A 185 17.05 25.40 -8.56
C ALA A 185 18.34 24.95 -7.84
N GLN A 186 18.62 23.65 -7.82
CA GLN A 186 19.85 23.06 -7.29
C GLN A 186 20.99 23.00 -8.33
N GLY A 187 20.78 23.51 -9.55
CA GLY A 187 21.78 23.53 -10.61
C GLY A 187 22.03 22.17 -11.28
N ARG A 188 21.13 21.20 -11.10
CA ARG A 188 21.24 19.83 -11.64
C ARG A 188 19.94 19.39 -12.33
N PRO A 189 19.51 20.01 -13.45
CA PRO A 189 18.25 19.65 -14.11
C PRO A 189 18.14 18.15 -14.40
N LEU A 190 16.95 17.58 -14.18
CA LEU A 190 16.63 16.16 -14.40
C LEU A 190 17.44 15.18 -13.52
N PHE A 191 18.09 15.65 -12.46
CA PHE A 191 18.82 14.80 -11.53
C PHE A 191 17.92 13.76 -10.85
N THR A 192 16.73 14.14 -10.38
CA THR A 192 15.82 13.22 -9.68
C THR A 192 15.42 12.02 -10.53
N PRO A 193 14.85 12.19 -11.75
CA PRO A 193 14.50 11.03 -12.59
C PRO A 193 15.73 10.25 -13.04
N ALA A 194 16.89 10.90 -13.24
CA ALA A 194 18.13 10.20 -13.54
C ALA A 194 18.59 9.33 -12.37
N ALA A 195 18.57 9.84 -11.14
CA ALA A 195 19.04 9.15 -9.95
C ALA A 195 18.17 7.92 -9.63
N LEU A 196 16.84 8.06 -9.74
CA LEU A 196 15.92 6.92 -9.60
C LEU A 196 16.09 5.92 -10.75
N GLY A 197 16.31 6.39 -11.98
CA GLY A 197 16.65 5.53 -13.11
C GLY A 197 17.97 4.77 -12.91
N SER A 198 19.01 5.43 -12.42
CA SER A 198 20.28 4.79 -12.09
C SER A 198 20.14 3.76 -10.97
N ALA A 199 19.35 4.05 -9.93
CA ALA A 199 19.09 3.09 -8.86
C ALA A 199 18.38 1.83 -9.39
N ILE A 200 17.35 2.00 -10.23
CA ILE A 200 16.54 0.89 -10.74
C ILE A 200 17.27 0.09 -11.83
N PHE A 201 17.87 0.76 -12.82
CA PHE A 201 18.40 0.09 -14.02
C PHE A 201 19.91 -0.23 -13.94
N LEU A 202 20.66 0.54 -13.16
CA LEU A 202 22.11 0.40 -13.05
C LEU A 202 22.56 -0.10 -11.67
N GLY A 203 21.62 -0.23 -10.71
CA GLY A 203 21.94 -0.64 -9.35
C GLY A 203 22.74 0.40 -8.57
N ALA A 204 22.61 1.69 -8.91
CA ALA A 204 23.31 2.75 -8.21
C ALA A 204 22.90 2.81 -6.73
N SER A 205 23.89 2.74 -5.84
CA SER A 205 23.71 2.76 -4.38
C SER A 205 24.31 4.00 -3.71
N ASP A 206 24.94 4.88 -4.47
CA ASP A 206 25.45 6.17 -4.01
C ASP A 206 25.35 7.26 -5.09
N LEU A 207 25.61 8.51 -4.69
CA LEU A 207 25.48 9.68 -5.58
C LEU A 207 26.56 9.77 -6.66
N ALA A 208 27.73 9.18 -6.44
CA ALA A 208 28.80 9.15 -7.43
C ALA A 208 28.50 8.15 -8.56
N MET A 209 27.66 7.15 -8.29
CA MET A 209 27.17 6.19 -9.28
C MET A 209 25.98 6.72 -10.10
N VAL A 210 25.44 7.91 -9.80
CA VAL A 210 24.30 8.46 -10.55
C VAL A 210 24.75 8.92 -11.93
N GLU A 211 24.17 8.32 -12.96
CA GLU A 211 24.37 8.69 -14.34
C GLU A 211 23.20 9.55 -14.84
N VAL A 212 23.47 10.84 -15.08
CA VAL A 212 22.49 11.75 -15.69
C VAL A 212 22.61 11.66 -17.21
N ASN A 213 21.86 10.75 -17.82
CA ASN A 213 21.81 10.57 -19.26
C ASN A 213 20.38 10.33 -19.75
N LEU A 214 20.18 10.33 -21.07
CA LEU A 214 18.85 10.15 -21.65
C LEU A 214 18.23 8.80 -21.29
N TRP A 215 19.03 7.74 -21.15
CA TRP A 215 18.55 6.40 -20.86
C TRP A 215 17.96 6.30 -19.45
N THR A 216 18.66 6.78 -18.42
CA THR A 216 18.19 6.73 -17.03
C THR A 216 16.95 7.59 -16.84
N VAL A 217 16.95 8.81 -17.39
CA VAL A 217 15.81 9.73 -17.33
C VAL A 217 14.59 9.16 -18.08
N ALA A 218 14.75 8.71 -19.32
CA ALA A 218 13.64 8.20 -20.12
C ALA A 218 13.09 6.88 -19.57
N GLY A 219 13.97 5.97 -19.13
CA GLY A 219 13.59 4.71 -18.52
C GLY A 219 12.75 4.93 -17.26
N TYR A 220 13.20 5.83 -16.37
CA TYR A 220 12.43 6.16 -15.17
C TYR A 220 11.12 6.86 -15.51
N THR A 221 11.13 7.77 -16.50
CA THR A 221 9.91 8.46 -16.94
C THR A 221 8.83 7.49 -17.39
N VAL A 222 9.18 6.40 -18.10
CA VAL A 222 8.21 5.35 -18.47
C VAL A 222 7.63 4.67 -17.23
N LEU A 223 8.47 4.26 -16.28
CA LEU A 223 8.00 3.65 -15.03
C LEU A 223 7.08 4.59 -14.24
N HIS A 224 7.45 5.87 -14.17
CA HIS A 224 6.66 6.92 -13.52
C HIS A 224 5.29 7.09 -14.16
N LEU A 225 5.23 7.19 -15.50
CA LEU A 225 3.96 7.30 -16.23
C LEU A 225 3.07 6.06 -16.05
N LEU A 226 3.65 4.86 -16.04
CA LEU A 226 2.91 3.62 -15.80
C LEU A 226 2.36 3.57 -14.38
N ALA A 227 3.18 3.87 -13.37
CA ALA A 227 2.77 3.91 -11.97
C ALA A 227 1.63 4.92 -11.75
N PHE A 228 1.77 6.14 -12.27
CA PHE A 228 0.74 7.16 -12.17
C PHE A 228 -0.53 6.82 -12.96
N SER A 229 -0.42 6.11 -14.08
CA SER A 229 -1.60 5.61 -14.79
C SER A 229 -2.40 4.64 -13.94
N VAL A 230 -1.74 3.74 -13.20
CA VAL A 230 -2.41 2.84 -12.24
C VAL A 230 -3.06 3.63 -11.11
N VAL A 231 -2.34 4.60 -10.52
CA VAL A 231 -2.90 5.48 -9.47
C VAL A 231 -4.14 6.23 -9.97
N GLY A 232 -4.08 6.78 -11.18
CA GLY A 232 -5.19 7.49 -11.80
C GLY A 232 -6.40 6.59 -12.05
N LEU A 233 -6.20 5.37 -12.55
CA LEU A 233 -7.26 4.36 -12.73
C LEU A 233 -7.93 4.00 -11.41
N VAL A 234 -7.14 3.76 -10.36
CA VAL A 234 -7.65 3.50 -9.01
C VAL A 234 -8.45 4.69 -8.49
N ALA A 235 -7.91 5.91 -8.61
CA ALA A 235 -8.60 7.13 -8.18
C ALA A 235 -9.92 7.36 -8.92
N ALA A 236 -9.97 7.14 -10.25
CA ALA A 236 -11.19 7.27 -11.03
C ALA A 236 -12.24 6.21 -10.64
N ALA A 237 -11.84 4.95 -10.46
CA ALA A 237 -12.73 3.88 -10.03
C ALA A 237 -13.34 4.16 -8.65
N ILE A 238 -12.50 4.61 -7.70
CA ILE A 238 -12.95 5.07 -6.38
C ILE A 238 -13.95 6.20 -6.50
N THR A 239 -13.65 7.20 -7.35
CA THR A 239 -14.48 8.39 -7.48
C THR A 239 -15.87 8.05 -7.98
N VAL A 240 -15.98 7.15 -8.96
CA VAL A 240 -17.29 6.65 -9.42
C VAL A 240 -18.05 5.94 -8.31
N GLU A 241 -17.38 5.08 -7.54
CA GLU A 241 -18.07 4.37 -6.46
C GLU A 241 -18.41 5.30 -5.28
N ALA A 242 -17.60 6.33 -5.04
CA ALA A 242 -17.83 7.35 -4.02
C ALA A 242 -19.07 8.21 -4.30
N GLU A 243 -19.52 8.31 -5.56
CA GLU A 243 -20.82 8.93 -5.88
C GLU A 243 -21.99 8.19 -5.24
N ARG A 244 -21.84 6.87 -4.99
CA ARG A 244 -22.85 6.02 -4.36
C ARG A 244 -22.58 5.82 -2.87
N THR A 245 -21.31 5.73 -2.49
CA THR A 245 -20.85 5.48 -1.12
C THR A 245 -19.77 6.49 -0.71
N PRO A 246 -20.15 7.69 -0.23
CA PRO A 246 -19.20 8.78 0.07
C PRO A 246 -18.08 8.38 1.06
N ALA A 247 -18.36 7.46 1.98
CA ALA A 247 -17.38 6.94 2.94
C ALA A 247 -16.15 6.29 2.28
N LEU A 248 -16.22 5.86 1.01
CA LEU A 248 -15.07 5.31 0.29
C LEU A 248 -13.98 6.34 0.03
N ILE A 249 -14.29 7.64 0.09
CA ILE A 249 -13.28 8.70 -0.01
C ILE A 249 -12.34 8.64 1.19
N LEU A 250 -12.85 8.34 2.40
CA LEU A 250 -12.02 8.15 3.58
C LEU A 250 -11.10 6.95 3.42
N GLY A 251 -11.63 5.84 2.87
CA GLY A 251 -10.82 4.66 2.54
C GLY A 251 -9.73 4.96 1.51
N ALA A 252 -10.03 5.78 0.51
CA ALA A 252 -9.08 6.20 -0.51
C ALA A 252 -7.98 7.12 0.03
N VAL A 253 -8.34 8.09 0.89
CA VAL A 253 -7.37 8.95 1.58
C VAL A 253 -6.47 8.10 2.48
N LEU A 254 -7.04 7.16 3.23
CA LEU A 254 -6.25 6.28 4.09
C LEU A 254 -5.35 5.35 3.25
N LEU A 255 -5.82 4.87 2.11
CA LEU A 255 -5.00 4.06 1.19
C LEU A 255 -3.84 4.87 0.65
N PHE A 256 -4.08 6.11 0.25
CA PHE A 256 -3.02 7.02 -0.17
C PHE A 256 -2.00 7.23 0.94
N VAL A 257 -2.44 7.54 2.17
CA VAL A 257 -1.53 7.75 3.31
C VAL A 257 -0.70 6.50 3.63
N ALA A 258 -1.33 5.31 3.64
CA ALA A 258 -0.62 4.05 3.86
C ALA A 258 0.37 3.76 2.72
N PHE A 259 -0.05 3.96 1.46
CA PHE A 259 0.84 3.81 0.31
C PHE A 259 2.03 4.78 0.36
N GLU A 260 1.82 6.04 0.77
CA GLU A 260 2.89 7.02 0.93
C GLU A 260 3.88 6.64 2.03
N ALA A 261 3.37 6.16 3.18
CA ALA A 261 4.21 5.65 4.25
C ALA A 261 5.06 4.45 3.78
N PHE A 262 4.42 3.50 3.09
CA PHE A 262 5.10 2.39 2.43
C PHE A 262 6.17 2.88 1.44
N PHE A 263 5.84 3.83 0.56
CA PHE A 263 6.75 4.31 -0.48
C PHE A 263 7.97 5.00 0.12
N LEU A 264 7.78 5.85 1.13
CA LEU A 264 8.87 6.50 1.85
C LEU A 264 9.72 5.48 2.63
N GLY A 265 9.10 4.49 3.27
CA GLY A 265 9.79 3.39 3.93
C GLY A 265 10.62 2.56 2.95
N LEU A 266 10.05 2.20 1.81
CA LEU A 266 10.75 1.49 0.75
C LEU A 266 11.94 2.29 0.21
N LEU A 267 11.77 3.61 0.02
CA LEU A 267 12.86 4.47 -0.41
C LEU A 267 13.98 4.53 0.64
N ALA A 268 13.65 4.52 1.93
CA ALA A 268 14.64 4.43 3.01
C ALA A 268 15.42 3.11 2.99
N VAL A 269 14.80 2.02 2.56
CA VAL A 269 15.48 0.70 2.47
C VAL A 269 16.30 0.57 1.18
N VAL A 270 15.75 0.98 0.05
CA VAL A 270 16.31 0.66 -1.28
C VAL A 270 17.16 1.78 -1.86
N ALA A 271 16.88 3.04 -1.50
CA ALA A 271 17.60 4.19 -2.04
C ALA A 271 17.78 5.29 -0.98
N GLU A 272 18.25 4.89 0.21
CA GLU A 272 18.49 5.81 1.34
C GLU A 272 19.35 7.01 0.93
N PHE A 273 20.35 6.78 0.07
CA PHE A 273 21.26 7.80 -0.44
C PHE A 273 20.56 8.94 -1.19
N LEU A 274 19.31 8.74 -1.65
CA LEU A 274 18.48 9.76 -2.28
C LEU A 274 17.73 10.63 -1.26
N LEU A 275 17.49 10.16 -0.04
CA LEU A 275 16.73 10.91 0.98
C LEU A 275 17.44 12.17 1.46
N GLY A 276 18.78 12.16 1.48
CA GLY A 276 19.58 13.34 1.82
C GLY A 276 19.48 14.44 0.74
N PRO A 277 19.89 14.17 -0.52
CA PRO A 277 19.92 15.16 -1.60
C PRO A 277 18.55 15.58 -2.12
N LEU A 278 17.59 14.65 -2.21
CA LEU A 278 16.23 15.02 -2.60
C LEU A 278 15.53 15.73 -1.45
N ALA A 279 15.96 15.54 -0.20
CA ALA A 279 15.26 15.92 1.01
C ALA A 279 13.82 15.37 1.01
N TRP A 280 13.51 14.48 1.95
CA TRP A 280 12.20 13.79 2.02
C TRP A 280 10.97 14.70 1.85
N TRP A 281 11.06 15.98 2.26
CA TRP A 281 9.97 16.95 2.11
C TRP A 281 9.65 17.30 0.65
N THR A 282 10.62 17.26 -0.27
CA THR A 282 10.35 17.53 -1.70
C THR A 282 9.50 16.41 -2.31
N ILE A 283 9.72 15.16 -1.89
CA ILE A 283 8.92 14.00 -2.26
C ILE A 283 7.51 14.18 -1.72
N ALA A 284 7.37 14.51 -0.43
CA ALA A 284 6.07 14.75 0.19
C ALA A 284 5.29 15.88 -0.50
N VAL A 285 5.95 17.00 -0.85
CA VAL A 285 5.32 18.10 -1.58
C VAL A 285 4.92 17.68 -2.99
N GLY A 286 5.78 16.96 -3.71
CA GLY A 286 5.48 16.44 -5.04
C GLY A 286 4.23 15.55 -5.03
N ASN A 287 4.16 14.63 -4.08
CA ASN A 287 3.02 13.71 -3.94
C ASN A 287 1.74 14.43 -3.51
N LEU A 288 1.84 15.42 -2.61
CA LEU A 288 0.71 16.28 -2.25
C LEU A 288 0.17 17.04 -3.46
N LEU A 289 1.05 17.66 -4.26
CA LEU A 289 0.66 18.35 -5.49
C LEU A 289 -0.01 17.38 -6.48
N ALA A 290 0.51 16.16 -6.58
CA ALA A 290 -0.08 15.12 -7.42
C ALA A 290 -1.51 14.78 -6.99
N VAL A 291 -1.74 14.51 -5.71
CA VAL A 291 -3.08 14.23 -5.17
C VAL A 291 -4.02 15.40 -5.37
N LEU A 292 -3.57 16.63 -5.10
CA LEU A 292 -4.39 17.81 -5.30
C LEU A 292 -4.77 17.98 -6.78
N SER A 293 -3.84 17.74 -7.70
CA SER A 293 -4.08 17.85 -9.14
C SER A 293 -5.05 16.77 -9.66
N ILE A 294 -4.85 15.51 -9.26
CA ILE A 294 -5.72 14.37 -9.58
C ILE A 294 -7.12 14.60 -9.00
N GLY A 295 -7.18 14.91 -7.70
CA GLY A 295 -8.42 15.16 -6.98
C GLY A 295 -9.19 16.31 -7.58
N PHE A 296 -8.52 17.41 -7.93
CA PHE A 296 -9.16 18.54 -8.61
C PHE A 296 -9.69 18.20 -10.01
N TYR A 297 -8.93 17.42 -10.79
CA TYR A 297 -9.35 16.96 -12.11
C TYR A 297 -10.62 16.09 -12.00
N LEU A 298 -10.61 15.07 -11.13
CA LEU A 298 -11.74 14.18 -10.92
C LEU A 298 -12.93 14.92 -10.31
N TRP A 299 -12.71 15.79 -9.34
CA TRP A 299 -13.73 16.67 -8.79
C TRP A 299 -14.45 17.47 -9.88
N LYS A 300 -13.72 17.94 -10.91
CA LYS A 300 -14.31 18.62 -12.08
C LYS A 300 -15.14 17.75 -12.99
N LYS A 301 -14.89 16.45 -13.04
CA LYS A 301 -15.60 15.51 -13.91
C LYS A 301 -16.82 14.86 -13.24
N HIS A 302 -16.93 14.93 -11.91
CA HIS A 302 -17.97 14.27 -11.14
C HIS A 302 -18.88 15.28 -10.41
N PRO A 303 -19.88 15.88 -11.09
CA PRO A 303 -20.78 16.87 -10.49
C PRO A 303 -21.69 16.30 -9.40
N LEU A 304 -21.99 15.00 -9.42
CA LEU A 304 -22.79 14.34 -8.39
C LEU A 304 -22.06 14.30 -7.05
N LEU A 305 -20.75 14.02 -7.06
CA LEU A 305 -19.90 14.15 -5.89
C LEU A 305 -19.94 15.57 -5.31
N ARG A 306 -19.88 16.59 -6.16
CA ARG A 306 -19.98 18.00 -5.72
C ARG A 306 -21.31 18.29 -5.04
N ALA A 307 -22.39 17.81 -5.64
CA ALA A 307 -23.73 17.99 -5.10
C ALA A 307 -23.88 17.27 -3.75
N ALA A 308 -23.35 16.05 -3.61
CA ALA A 308 -23.37 15.29 -2.36
C ALA A 308 -22.63 16.02 -1.23
N PHE A 309 -21.41 16.49 -1.48
CA PHE A 309 -20.63 17.27 -0.49
C PHE A 309 -21.23 18.65 -0.18
N ALA A 310 -21.93 19.26 -1.14
CA ALA A 310 -22.60 20.54 -0.93
C ALA A 310 -23.93 20.40 -0.16
N ALA A 311 -24.60 19.26 -0.29
CA ALA A 311 -25.85 18.96 0.38
C ALA A 311 -25.65 18.53 1.84
N ASP A 312 -24.58 17.78 2.13
CA ASP A 312 -24.25 17.37 3.50
C ASP A 312 -22.74 17.08 3.64
N PRO A 313 -21.93 18.03 4.16
CA PRO A 313 -20.48 17.91 4.10
C PRO A 313 -19.96 16.72 4.90
N PHE A 314 -20.48 16.47 6.11
CA PHE A 314 -20.16 15.37 7.02
C PHE A 314 -21.08 15.48 8.26
N ASP A 315 -22.33 15.01 8.21
CA ASP A 315 -23.27 14.95 9.34
C ASP A 315 -24.44 13.99 9.03
N ARG A 316 -25.15 13.34 9.96
CA ARG A 316 -24.99 13.10 11.41
C ARG A 316 -25.92 11.92 11.75
N THR A 317 -25.41 10.90 12.43
CA THR A 317 -26.17 9.81 13.12
C THR A 317 -27.16 8.94 12.32
N ALA A 318 -26.82 7.66 12.20
CA ALA A 318 -27.72 6.54 12.53
C ALA A 318 -26.91 5.45 13.26
#